data_AF-A0A7S6VZY0-F1
#
_entry.id   AF-A0A7S6VZY0-F1
#
_cell.length_a   1.000
_cell.length_b   1.000
_cell.length_c   1.000
_cell.angle_alpha   90.00
_cell.angle_beta   90.00
_cell.angle_gamma   90.00
#
_symmetry.space_group_name_H-M   'P 1'
#
loop_
_entity.id
_entity.type
_entity.pdbx_description
1 polymer ?
#
loop_
_entity_poly.entity_id
_entity_poly.type
_entity_poly.pdbx_seq_one_letter_code
_entity_poly.pdbx_strand_id
1 'polypeptide(L)'
;MLITISMVLSSISTSGFAYNDDYISANGLKIELGQSQRYLENKLGIPQRKNANFVIWNLKNGNSLSASFDEYGLSDASISGSKPDFLYAHGFKIVLGQDTLRSVQNKHKYGCYHQGWGEGWIGEYVVRSGPEGSWNLVFSTWGDDDENTLKNKKLTTISIGDDEPFGEQKYCTY
;
A
#
# COMPACT_ATOMS: atom_id res chain seq x y z
N MET A 1 -5.22 -36.15 -51.68
CA MET A 1 -4.05 -35.75 -50.89
C MET A 1 -4.49 -34.61 -49.98
N LEU A 2 -4.79 -34.88 -48.70
CA LEU A 2 -5.21 -33.85 -47.74
C LEU A 2 -3.97 -33.14 -47.21
N ILE A 3 -3.93 -31.82 -47.31
CA ILE A 3 -2.94 -30.97 -46.64
C ILE A 3 -3.59 -30.47 -45.35
N THR A 4 -3.26 -31.09 -44.23
CA THR A 4 -3.60 -30.58 -42.91
C THR A 4 -2.67 -29.42 -42.57
N ILE A 5 -3.19 -28.19 -42.59
CA ILE A 5 -2.50 -27.03 -42.05
C ILE A 5 -2.67 -27.08 -40.53
N SER A 6 -1.67 -27.63 -39.82
CA SER A 6 -1.56 -27.45 -38.37
C SER A 6 -1.22 -25.99 -38.09
N MET A 7 -2.23 -25.18 -37.79
CA MET A 7 -2.03 -23.89 -37.14
C MET A 7 -1.50 -24.16 -35.74
N VAL A 8 -0.18 -24.00 -35.56
CA VAL A 8 0.41 -23.86 -34.24
C VAL A 8 -0.13 -22.55 -33.68
N LEU A 9 -1.13 -22.63 -32.78
CA LEU A 9 -1.43 -21.54 -31.88
C LEU A 9 -0.17 -21.37 -31.01
N SER A 10 0.73 -20.49 -31.43
CA SER A 10 1.68 -19.90 -30.49
C SER A 10 0.83 -19.14 -29.49
N SER A 11 0.59 -19.73 -28.32
CA SER A 11 0.15 -18.96 -27.17
C SER A 11 1.18 -17.86 -27.01
N ILE A 12 0.80 -16.63 -27.37
CA ILE A 12 1.49 -15.45 -26.89
C ILE A 12 1.24 -15.52 -25.39
N SER A 13 2.16 -16.19 -24.68
CA SER A 13 2.37 -15.92 -23.28
C SER A 13 2.78 -14.47 -23.29
N THR A 14 1.80 -13.58 -23.12
CA THR A 14 2.06 -12.27 -22.56
C THR A 14 2.84 -12.60 -21.31
N SER A 15 4.15 -12.43 -21.37
CA SER A 15 4.98 -12.23 -20.20
C SER A 15 4.41 -10.96 -19.58
N GLY A 16 3.33 -11.13 -18.83
CA GLY A 16 2.78 -10.10 -17.99
C GLY A 16 3.91 -9.78 -17.06
N PHE A 17 4.57 -8.65 -17.31
CA PHE A 17 5.26 -7.96 -16.26
C PHE A 17 4.26 -7.91 -15.10
N ALA A 18 4.55 -8.66 -14.04
CA ALA A 18 3.73 -8.74 -12.86
C ALA A 18 3.80 -7.37 -12.18
N TYR A 19 3.00 -6.43 -12.65
CA TYR A 19 2.93 -5.08 -12.12
C TYR A 19 2.07 -5.00 -10.84
N ASN A 20 1.48 -6.12 -10.40
CA ASN A 20 0.57 -6.19 -9.24
C ASN A 20 1.03 -7.23 -8.19
N ASP A 21 2.32 -7.25 -7.84
CA ASP A 21 2.77 -8.04 -6.68
C ASP A 21 2.51 -7.32 -5.36
N ASP A 22 2.25 -6.01 -5.39
CA ASP A 22 2.05 -5.22 -4.20
C ASP A 22 0.58 -5.26 -3.74
N TYR A 23 0.37 -5.52 -2.46
CA TYR A 23 -0.97 -5.59 -1.89
C TYR A 23 -0.96 -5.35 -0.39
N ILE A 24 -2.09 -4.89 0.10
CA ILE A 24 -2.40 -4.86 1.52
C ILE A 24 -3.13 -6.15 1.89
N SER A 25 -2.68 -6.82 2.95
CA SER A 25 -3.43 -7.90 3.59
C SER A 25 -4.06 -7.40 4.88
N ALA A 26 -5.38 -7.20 4.84
CA ALA A 26 -6.17 -6.75 5.97
C ALA A 26 -7.23 -7.79 6.30
N ASN A 27 -7.35 -8.22 7.56
CA ASN A 27 -8.44 -9.12 7.98
C ASN A 27 -8.55 -10.41 7.11
N GLY A 28 -7.40 -10.91 6.63
CA GLY A 28 -7.31 -12.09 5.73
C GLY A 28 -7.71 -11.82 4.27
N LEU A 29 -8.04 -10.59 3.91
CA LEU A 29 -8.34 -10.17 2.54
C LEU A 29 -7.09 -9.60 1.86
N LYS A 30 -6.85 -10.01 0.62
CA LYS A 30 -5.88 -9.38 -0.28
C LYS A 30 -6.54 -8.17 -0.96
N ILE A 31 -6.04 -6.98 -0.66
CA ILE A 31 -6.52 -5.69 -1.17
C ILE A 31 -5.50 -5.16 -2.17
N GLU A 32 -5.95 -4.94 -3.39
CA GLU A 32 -5.14 -4.56 -4.54
C GLU A 32 -5.80 -3.37 -5.25
N LEU A 33 -4.98 -2.49 -5.84
CA LEU A 33 -5.48 -1.40 -6.66
C LEU A 33 -6.34 -1.92 -7.83
N GLY A 34 -7.32 -1.13 -8.26
CA GLY A 34 -8.30 -1.50 -9.28
C GLY A 34 -9.43 -2.44 -8.80
N GLN A 35 -9.39 -2.95 -7.56
CA GLN A 35 -10.53 -3.69 -7.02
C GLN A 35 -11.75 -2.78 -6.87
N SER A 36 -12.93 -3.24 -7.30
CA SER A 36 -14.14 -2.43 -7.20
C SER A 36 -14.57 -2.18 -5.75
N GLN A 37 -15.20 -1.04 -5.49
CA GLN A 37 -15.82 -0.75 -4.19
C GLN A 37 -16.81 -1.84 -3.77
N ARG A 38 -17.63 -2.35 -4.71
CA ARG A 38 -18.59 -3.42 -4.44
C ARG A 38 -17.91 -4.71 -3.97
N TYR A 39 -16.75 -5.04 -4.53
CA TYR A 39 -15.98 -6.20 -4.09
C TYR A 39 -15.57 -6.06 -2.62
N LEU A 40 -15.02 -4.91 -2.24
CA LEU A 40 -14.59 -4.66 -0.86
C LEU A 40 -15.78 -4.62 0.12
N GLU A 41 -16.89 -3.97 -0.23
CA GLU A 41 -18.10 -3.97 0.60
C GLU A 41 -18.66 -5.39 0.79
N ASN A 42 -18.60 -6.25 -0.23
CA ASN A 42 -19.04 -7.65 -0.11
C ASN A 42 -18.13 -8.48 0.82
N LYS A 43 -16.83 -8.16 0.92
CA LYS A 43 -15.86 -8.93 1.70
C LYS A 43 -15.68 -8.40 3.13
N LEU A 44 -15.72 -7.08 3.29
CA LEU A 44 -15.50 -6.39 4.56
C LEU A 44 -16.80 -6.03 5.26
N GLY A 45 -17.93 -6.05 4.54
CA GLY A 45 -19.23 -5.65 5.04
C GLY A 45 -19.50 -4.16 4.89
N ILE A 46 -20.46 -3.67 5.67
CA ILE A 46 -20.91 -2.28 5.63
C ILE A 46 -19.81 -1.37 6.19
N PRO A 47 -19.39 -0.33 5.45
CA PRO A 47 -18.39 0.62 5.94
C PRO A 47 -18.91 1.45 7.10
N GLN A 48 -18.00 1.84 7.99
CA GLN A 48 -18.27 2.73 9.10
C GLN A 48 -18.56 4.17 8.64
N ARG A 49 -17.88 4.61 7.57
CA ARG A 49 -18.10 5.90 6.92
C ARG A 49 -17.96 5.72 5.41
N LYS A 50 -18.80 6.41 4.66
CA LYS A 50 -18.76 6.45 3.19
C LYS A 50 -19.20 7.83 2.74
N ASN A 51 -18.37 8.50 1.96
CA ASN A 51 -18.70 9.74 1.28
C ASN A 51 -18.17 9.70 -0.16
N ALA A 52 -18.22 10.83 -0.86
CA ALA A 52 -17.78 10.94 -2.25
C ALA A 52 -16.28 10.70 -2.45
N ASN A 53 -15.46 10.91 -1.42
CA ASN A 53 -14.00 10.89 -1.52
C ASN A 53 -13.40 9.60 -0.97
N PHE A 54 -13.99 9.06 0.11
CA PHE A 54 -13.42 7.89 0.79
C PHE A 54 -14.47 7.00 1.45
N VAL A 55 -14.05 5.78 1.73
CA VAL A 55 -14.77 4.74 2.45
C VAL A 55 -13.89 4.20 3.57
N ILE A 56 -14.44 4.07 4.78
CA ILE A 56 -13.70 3.59 5.95
C ILE A 56 -14.39 2.36 6.54
N TRP A 57 -13.63 1.30 6.80
CA TRP A 57 -14.05 0.12 7.56
C TRP A 57 -13.26 -0.01 8.86
N ASN A 58 -13.97 -0.29 9.95
CA ASN A 58 -13.35 -0.82 11.15
C ASN A 58 -13.12 -2.32 10.97
N LEU A 59 -11.86 -2.75 11.03
CA LEU A 59 -11.49 -4.14 10.86
C LEU A 59 -11.68 -4.93 12.16
N LYS A 60 -11.87 -6.25 12.05
CA LYS A 60 -12.13 -7.13 13.20
C LYS A 60 -11.00 -7.15 14.23
N ASN A 61 -9.77 -6.92 13.78
CA ASN A 61 -8.60 -6.85 14.66
C ASN A 61 -8.51 -5.49 15.40
N GLY A 62 -9.34 -4.50 15.06
CA GLY A 62 -9.33 -3.16 15.64
C GLY A 62 -8.52 -2.13 14.87
N ASN A 63 -7.92 -2.50 13.73
CA ASN A 63 -7.36 -1.53 12.79
C ASN A 63 -8.48 -0.87 11.95
N SER A 64 -8.15 0.20 11.25
CA SER A 64 -9.06 0.90 10.32
C SER A 64 -8.49 0.84 8.90
N LEU A 65 -9.32 0.49 7.93
CA LEU A 65 -9.01 0.59 6.50
C LEU A 65 -9.72 1.82 5.93
N SER A 66 -8.97 2.76 5.37
CA SER A 66 -9.48 3.85 4.54
C SER A 66 -9.20 3.52 3.07
N ALA A 67 -10.16 3.79 2.19
CA ALA A 67 -10.03 3.55 0.76
C ALA A 67 -10.65 4.68 -0.07
N SER A 68 -10.01 5.00 -1.19
CA SER A 68 -10.52 5.91 -2.22
C SER A 68 -10.71 5.14 -3.53
N PHE A 69 -11.67 5.60 -4.35
CA PHE A 69 -12.01 4.94 -5.61
C PHE A 69 -12.15 5.97 -6.73
N ASP A 70 -11.68 5.57 -7.91
CA ASP A 70 -11.81 6.32 -9.16
C ASP A 70 -12.60 5.49 -10.21
N GLU A 71 -12.50 5.88 -11.48
CA GLU A 71 -13.16 5.17 -12.59
C GLU A 71 -12.57 3.78 -12.88
N TYR A 72 -11.34 3.50 -12.44
CA TYR A 72 -10.62 2.24 -12.63
C TYR A 72 -10.74 1.30 -11.42
N GLY A 73 -11.18 1.80 -10.26
CA GLY A 73 -11.46 1.00 -9.07
C GLY A 73 -10.79 1.61 -7.85
N LEU A 74 -10.26 0.77 -6.97
CA LEU A 74 -9.49 1.22 -5.80
C LEU A 74 -8.24 1.99 -6.26
N SER A 75 -8.19 3.29 -5.98
CA SER A 75 -7.02 4.14 -6.25
C SER A 75 -6.07 4.18 -5.05
N ASP A 76 -6.63 4.08 -3.84
CA ASP A 76 -5.89 4.19 -2.58
C ASP A 76 -6.45 3.26 -1.53
N ALA A 77 -5.56 2.62 -0.77
CA ALA A 77 -5.90 1.92 0.45
C ALA A 77 -4.85 2.15 1.53
N SER A 78 -5.32 2.52 2.73
CA SER A 78 -4.48 2.78 3.89
C SER A 78 -5.02 2.05 5.11
N ILE A 79 -4.19 1.24 5.77
CA ILE A 79 -4.50 0.68 7.08
C ILE A 79 -3.81 1.51 8.14
N SER A 80 -4.58 1.99 9.12
CA SER A 80 -4.06 2.56 10.36
C SER A 80 -4.42 1.73 11.58
N GLY A 81 -3.51 1.67 12.55
CA GLY A 81 -3.71 0.97 13.80
C GLY A 81 -2.40 0.44 14.41
N SER A 82 -2.53 -0.54 15.29
CA SER A 82 -1.38 -1.12 16.02
C SER A 82 -1.33 -2.65 15.97
N LYS A 83 -2.32 -3.28 15.31
CA LYS A 83 -2.38 -4.74 15.19
C LYS A 83 -1.75 -5.20 13.88
N PRO A 84 -1.26 -6.45 13.84
CA PRO A 84 -0.65 -7.00 12.63
C PRO A 84 -1.66 -7.08 11.48
N ASP A 85 -1.42 -6.25 10.48
CA ASP A 85 -1.77 -6.42 9.07
C ASP A 85 -0.48 -6.15 8.29
N PHE A 86 -0.45 -6.36 6.98
CA PHE A 86 0.81 -6.16 6.25
C PHE A 86 0.60 -5.59 4.86
N LEU A 87 1.62 -4.87 4.41
CA LEU A 87 1.82 -4.52 3.02
C LEU A 87 2.90 -5.46 2.48
N TYR A 88 2.59 -6.20 1.43
CA TYR A 88 3.59 -6.91 0.65
C TYR A 88 4.05 -5.99 -0.46
N ALA A 89 5.34 -5.72 -0.53
CA ALA A 89 5.94 -4.82 -1.51
C ALA A 89 7.28 -5.34 -1.99
N HIS A 90 7.44 -5.49 -3.30
CA HIS A 90 8.73 -5.85 -3.92
C HIS A 90 9.38 -7.09 -3.29
N GLY A 91 8.58 -8.12 -2.97
CA GLY A 91 9.05 -9.36 -2.34
C GLY A 91 9.17 -9.31 -0.81
N PHE A 92 8.98 -8.15 -0.19
CA PHE A 92 9.09 -7.95 1.25
C PHE A 92 7.73 -7.84 1.91
N LYS A 93 7.58 -8.53 3.04
CA LYS A 93 6.43 -8.34 3.95
C LYS A 93 6.77 -7.26 4.98
N ILE A 94 6.02 -6.17 4.96
CA ILE A 94 6.10 -5.08 5.93
C ILE A 94 4.89 -5.15 6.86
N VAL A 95 5.12 -5.39 8.14
CA VAL A 95 4.05 -5.70 9.11
C VAL A 95 3.77 -4.51 10.02
N LEU A 96 2.52 -4.05 9.99
CA LEU A 96 2.00 -2.99 10.85
C LEU A 96 2.11 -3.37 12.34
N GLY A 97 2.49 -2.41 13.20
CA GLY A 97 2.69 -2.65 14.63
C GLY A 97 3.90 -3.53 15.00
N GLN A 98 4.72 -3.92 14.01
CA GLN A 98 5.94 -4.71 14.22
C GLN A 98 7.17 -4.07 13.56
N ASP A 99 7.11 -3.81 12.25
CA ASP A 99 8.18 -3.13 11.52
C ASP A 99 8.26 -1.65 11.91
N THR A 100 9.41 -1.03 11.63
CA THR A 100 9.72 0.39 11.87
C THR A 100 10.14 1.04 10.56
N LEU A 101 10.15 2.38 10.48
CA LEU A 101 10.67 3.05 9.27
C LEU A 101 12.12 2.65 8.98
N ARG A 102 12.94 2.44 10.01
CA ARG A 102 14.32 1.94 9.85
C ARG A 102 14.35 0.53 9.27
N SER A 103 13.48 -0.38 9.72
CA SER A 103 13.45 -1.74 9.14
C SER A 103 12.95 -1.73 7.69
N VAL A 104 12.00 -0.85 7.35
CA VAL A 104 11.56 -0.63 5.96
C VAL A 104 12.70 -0.08 5.11
N GLN A 105 13.39 0.98 5.55
CA GLN A 105 14.55 1.56 4.85
C GLN A 105 15.65 0.52 4.57
N ASN A 106 15.89 -0.38 5.52
CA ASN A 106 16.88 -1.44 5.34
C ASN A 106 16.44 -2.51 4.32
N LYS A 107 15.14 -2.77 4.19
CA LYS A 107 14.57 -3.71 3.21
C LYS A 107 14.48 -3.06 1.82
N HIS A 108 13.85 -1.89 1.76
CA HIS A 108 13.67 -1.06 0.58
C HIS A 108 14.80 -0.04 0.49
N LYS A 109 15.90 -0.46 -0.16
CA LYS A 109 17.13 0.34 -0.35
C LYS A 109 16.95 1.61 -1.20
N TYR A 110 15.77 1.82 -1.75
CA TYR A 110 15.38 2.96 -2.57
C TYR A 110 14.04 3.49 -2.05
N GLY A 111 13.92 4.81 -1.97
CA GLY A 111 12.78 5.49 -1.37
C GLY A 111 13.17 6.79 -0.69
N CYS A 112 12.16 7.55 -0.28
CA CYS A 112 12.32 8.87 0.32
C CYS A 112 11.77 8.89 1.75
N TYR A 113 12.54 9.44 2.67
CA TYR A 113 12.06 9.79 4.00
C TYR A 113 11.47 11.19 3.97
N HIS A 114 10.22 11.29 4.44
CA HIS A 114 9.50 12.54 4.60
C HIS A 114 9.25 12.80 6.08
N GLN A 115 9.24 14.07 6.43
CA GLN A 115 8.91 14.51 7.77
C GLN A 115 8.00 15.73 7.69
N GLY A 116 6.78 15.57 8.19
CA GLY A 116 5.74 16.59 8.15
C GLY A 116 5.44 17.22 9.50
N TRP A 117 4.74 18.34 9.42
CA TRP A 117 4.23 19.10 10.56
C TRP A 117 2.69 18.99 10.59
N GLY A 118 2.14 18.52 11.71
CA GLY A 118 0.69 18.40 11.98
C GLY A 118 0.41 18.42 13.49
N GLU A 119 -0.66 17.80 13.98
CA GLU A 119 -0.96 17.60 15.43
C GLU A 119 0.02 16.63 16.14
N GLY A 120 1.24 16.52 15.62
CA GLY A 120 2.33 15.65 16.06
C GLY A 120 3.37 15.53 14.95
N TRP A 121 4.56 14.99 15.26
CA TRP A 121 5.57 14.73 14.23
C TRP A 121 5.20 13.44 13.50
N ILE A 122 5.11 13.54 12.17
CA ILE A 122 4.95 12.38 11.29
C ILE A 122 6.31 12.04 10.68
N GLY A 123 6.69 10.77 10.78
CA GLY A 123 7.76 10.20 9.99
C GLY A 123 7.16 9.29 8.94
N GLU A 124 7.55 9.49 7.68
CA GLU A 124 7.13 8.63 6.58
C GLU A 124 8.33 8.13 5.78
N TYR A 125 8.20 6.92 5.26
CA TYR A 125 9.09 6.41 4.22
C TYR A 125 8.24 5.99 3.03
N VAL A 126 8.67 6.40 1.85
CA VAL A 126 7.89 6.33 0.62
C VAL A 126 8.70 5.58 -0.42
N VAL A 127 8.10 4.56 -0.99
CA VAL A 127 8.69 3.78 -2.07
C VAL A 127 7.77 3.90 -3.28
N ARG A 128 8.31 4.33 -4.42
CA ARG A 128 7.57 4.35 -5.70
C ARG A 128 7.43 2.92 -6.21
N SER A 129 6.23 2.56 -6.64
CA SER A 129 5.91 1.24 -7.18
C SER A 129 4.93 1.36 -8.36
N GLY A 130 4.65 0.23 -9.00
CA GLY A 130 3.82 0.14 -10.20
C GLY A 130 4.57 0.46 -11.49
N PRO A 131 3.87 0.38 -12.63
CA PRO A 131 4.41 0.80 -13.92
C PRO A 131 5.02 2.20 -13.82
N GLU A 132 6.32 2.30 -14.08
CA GLU A 132 7.05 3.58 -14.07
C GLU A 132 7.00 4.34 -12.73
N GLY A 133 6.66 3.68 -11.62
CA GLY A 133 6.52 4.33 -10.32
C GLY A 133 5.22 5.12 -10.17
N SER A 134 4.15 4.67 -10.83
CA SER A 134 2.84 5.33 -10.89
C SER A 134 2.14 5.49 -9.55
N TRP A 135 2.47 4.69 -8.54
CA TRP A 135 1.87 4.81 -7.21
C TRP A 135 2.92 4.78 -6.09
N ASN A 136 2.50 5.24 -4.92
CA ASN A 136 3.30 5.27 -3.70
C ASN A 136 2.96 4.09 -2.79
N LEU A 137 3.99 3.58 -2.13
CA LEU A 137 3.88 2.76 -0.93
C LEU A 137 4.34 3.63 0.24
N VAL A 138 3.42 3.97 1.13
CA VAL A 138 3.70 4.86 2.26
C VAL A 138 3.69 4.07 3.56
N PHE A 139 4.76 4.20 4.32
CA PHE A 139 4.91 3.61 5.65
C PHE A 139 5.06 4.77 6.62
N SER A 140 4.22 4.85 7.66
CA SER A 140 4.29 5.98 8.58
C SER A 140 4.08 5.63 10.05
N THR A 141 4.59 6.52 10.89
CA THR A 141 4.44 6.53 12.34
C THR A 141 4.27 7.97 12.84
N TRP A 142 3.62 8.11 13.99
CA TRP A 142 3.35 9.41 14.63
C TRP A 142 4.00 9.50 16.02
N GLY A 143 4.30 10.72 16.47
CA GLY A 143 4.67 11.06 17.84
C GLY A 143 5.37 12.41 17.93
N ASP A 144 5.66 12.90 19.13
CA ASP A 144 6.34 14.19 19.33
C ASP A 144 7.86 14.04 19.49
N ASP A 145 8.45 13.05 18.84
CA ASP A 145 9.85 12.71 19.00
C ASP A 145 10.72 13.20 17.84
N ASP A 146 12.03 13.23 18.06
CA ASP A 146 13.00 13.52 17.01
C ASP A 146 13.02 12.45 15.90
N GLU A 147 13.66 12.79 14.77
CA GLU A 147 13.74 11.93 13.59
C GLU A 147 14.28 10.51 13.89
N ASN A 148 15.33 10.38 14.71
CA ASN A 148 15.91 9.07 15.00
C ASN A 148 14.96 8.23 15.84
N THR A 149 14.24 8.85 16.77
CA THR A 149 13.23 8.17 17.58
C THR A 149 12.05 7.73 16.72
N LEU A 150 11.51 8.62 15.87
CA LEU A 150 10.45 8.27 14.92
C LEU A 150 10.86 7.12 14.00
N LYS A 151 12.08 7.13 13.46
CA LYS A 151 12.58 6.05 12.59
C LYS A 151 12.59 4.68 13.26
N ASN A 152 12.72 4.63 14.58
CA ASN A 152 12.73 3.40 15.36
C ASN A 152 11.37 3.04 15.97
N LYS A 153 10.35 3.88 15.82
CA LYS A 153 8.98 3.54 16.23
C LYS A 153 8.35 2.57 15.25
N LYS A 154 7.43 1.77 15.81
CA LYS A 154 6.62 0.83 15.03
C LYS A 154 5.68 1.60 14.11
N LEU A 155 5.54 1.11 12.89
CA LEU A 155 4.58 1.65 11.94
C LEU A 155 3.17 1.60 12.52
N THR A 156 2.46 2.71 12.36
CA THR A 156 1.04 2.85 12.71
C THR A 156 0.16 2.98 11.48
N THR A 157 0.74 3.21 10.31
CA THR A 157 0.03 3.23 9.04
C THR A 157 0.87 2.58 7.93
N ILE A 158 0.18 1.89 7.02
CA ILE A 158 0.70 1.39 5.74
C ILE A 158 -0.31 1.76 4.65
N SER A 159 0.16 2.29 3.51
CA SER A 159 -0.67 2.74 2.40
C SER A 159 -0.12 2.27 1.05
N ILE A 160 -1.02 2.02 0.10
CA ILE A 160 -0.75 1.79 -1.32
C ILE A 160 -1.71 2.63 -2.14
N GLY A 161 -1.20 3.38 -3.12
CA GLY A 161 -2.02 4.18 -4.02
C GLY A 161 -1.39 5.49 -4.45
N ASP A 162 -2.22 6.42 -4.88
CA ASP A 162 -1.86 7.78 -5.28
C ASP A 162 -1.59 8.71 -4.08
N ASP A 163 -1.75 8.21 -2.86
CA ASP A 163 -1.49 8.92 -1.60
C ASP A 163 -0.11 9.60 -1.63
N GLU A 164 -0.12 10.93 -1.68
CA GLU A 164 1.10 11.72 -1.67
C GLU A 164 1.65 11.80 -0.25
N PRO A 165 2.97 11.69 -0.07
CA PRO A 165 3.55 11.72 1.26
C PRO A 165 3.42 13.09 1.92
N PHE A 166 3.22 13.06 3.22
CA PHE A 166 3.10 14.24 4.06
C PHE A 166 4.48 14.81 4.41
N GLY A 167 4.62 16.12 4.17
CA GLY A 167 5.73 16.89 4.70
C GLY A 167 6.94 17.03 3.78
N GLU A 168 8.01 17.57 4.36
CA GLU A 168 9.23 17.88 3.62
C GLU A 168 9.99 16.58 3.31
N GLN A 169 10.34 16.39 2.03
CA GLN A 169 11.22 15.33 1.59
C GLN A 169 12.65 15.64 2.06
N LYS A 170 13.23 14.78 2.89
CA LYS A 170 14.58 15.01 3.45
C LYS A 170 15.66 14.13 2.84
N TYR A 171 15.41 12.83 2.72
CA TYR A 171 16.44 11.87 2.30
C TYR A 171 15.87 10.90 1.28
N CYS A 172 16.37 10.96 0.05
CA CYS A 172 16.04 9.97 -0.97
C CYS A 172 17.26 9.12 -1.29
N THR A 173 17.04 7.81 -1.37
CA THR A 173 17.99 6.87 -1.94
C THR A 173 17.42 6.39 -3.26
N TYR A 174 18.19 6.52 -4.34
CA TYR A 174 17.83 6.12 -5.70
C TYR A 174 18.71 4.97 -6.17
#